data_AF-A0A7J9WT23-F1
#
_entry.id   AF-A0A7J9WT23-F1
#
_cell.length_a   1.000
_cell.length_b   1.000
_cell.length_c   1.000
_cell.angle_alpha   90.00
_cell.angle_beta   90.00
_cell.angle_gamma   90.00
#
_symmetry.space_group_name_H-M   'P 1'
#
loop_
_entity.id
_entity.type
_entity.pdbx_description
1 polymer ?
#
loop_
_entity_poly.entity_id
_entity_poly.type
_entity_poly.pdbx_seq_one_letter_code
_entity_poly.pdbx_strand_id
1 'polypeptide(L)' 'MLFVTHDVMEAVQLSDRIIVLQQGGRIFDDILIDLPRPRRQSDPNVATQQAEILARLEAMTDPRAAATAG' A
#
# COMPACT_ATOMS: atom_id res chain seq x y z
N MET A 1 15.05 1.69 -8.94
CA MET A 1 15.29 0.46 -8.16
C MET A 1 13.95 -0.20 -7.91
N LEU A 2 13.90 -1.52 -7.79
CA LEU A 2 12.69 -2.28 -7.49
C LEU A 2 12.92 -3.07 -6.21
N PHE A 3 11.99 -2.95 -5.26
CA PHE A 3 11.97 -3.72 -4.03
C PHE A 3 10.67 -4.51 -3.95
N VAL A 4 10.77 -5.74 -3.46
CA VAL A 4 9.61 -6.57 -3.15
C VAL A 4 9.65 -6.81 -1.65
N THR A 5 8.67 -6.27 -0.95
CA THR A 5 8.52 -6.43 0.49
C THR A 5 7.06 -6.73 0.81
N HIS A 6 6.86 -7.43 1.92
CA HIS A 6 5.54 -7.61 2.52
C HIS A 6 5.27 -6.55 3.60
N ASP A 7 6.27 -5.71 3.91
CA ASP A 7 6.15 -4.64 4.89
C ASP A 7 5.75 -3.31 4.20
N VAL A 8 4.54 -2.84 4.53
CA VAL A 8 4.01 -1.58 4.02
C VAL A 8 4.84 -0.38 4.48
N MET A 9 5.41 -0.42 5.70
CA MET A 9 6.24 0.66 6.22
C MET A 9 7.51 0.84 5.36
N GLU A 10 8.20 -0.27 5.07
CA GLU A 10 9.38 -0.24 4.19
C GLU A 10 9.01 0.30 2.80
N ALA A 11 7.87 -0.15 2.25
CA ALA A 11 7.41 0.28 0.94
C ALA A 11 7.20 1.81 0.88
N VAL A 12 6.55 2.41 1.89
CA VAL A 12 6.31 3.86 1.97
C VAL A 12 7.61 4.64 2.15
N GLN A 13 8.51 4.17 3.00
CA GLN A 13 9.78 4.85 3.28
C GLN A 13 10.72 4.88 2.06
N LEU A 14 10.72 3.80 1.27
CA LEU A 14 11.72 3.58 0.23
C LEU A 14 11.24 3.95 -1.18
N SER A 15 9.94 3.82 -1.47
CA SER A 15 9.43 3.81 -2.85
C SER A 15 8.60 5.04 -3.16
N ASP A 16 8.76 5.60 -4.36
CA ASP A 16 7.91 6.71 -4.83
C ASP A 16 6.60 6.21 -5.47
N ARG A 17 6.52 4.91 -5.72
CA ARG A 17 5.37 4.20 -6.27
C ARG A 17 5.32 2.77 -5.72
N ILE A 18 4.14 2.30 -5.33
CA ILE A 18 3.89 0.96 -4.79
C ILE A 18 2.89 0.25 -5.71
N ILE A 19 3.27 -0.92 -6.20
CA ILE A 19 2.37 -1.78 -6.99
C ILE A 19 1.91 -2.92 -6.08
N VAL A 20 0.60 -3.01 -5.88
CA VAL A 20 -0.01 -4.10 -5.10
C VAL A 20 -0.37 -5.22 -6.07
N LEU A 21 0.06 -6.43 -5.76
CA LEU A 21 -0.27 -7.62 -6.52
C LEU A 21 -1.26 -8.48 -5.72
N GLN A 22 -2.32 -8.93 -6.39
CA GLN A 22 -3.22 -9.96 -5.86
C GLN A 22 -2.81 -11.35 -6.35
N GLN A 23 -3.47 -12.38 -5.81
CA GLN A 23 -3.22 -13.76 -6.22
C GLN A 23 -3.37 -13.95 -7.74
N GLY A 24 -2.45 -14.74 -8.32
CA GLY A 24 -2.37 -14.94 -9.76
C GLY A 24 -1.61 -13.83 -10.50
N GLY A 25 -0.87 -12.97 -9.79
CA GLY A 25 0.04 -11.99 -10.39
C GLY A 25 -0.66 -10.81 -11.07
N ARG A 26 -1.94 -10.59 -10.78
CA ARG A 26 -2.67 -9.42 -11.29
C ARG A 26 -2.36 -8.20 -10.44
N ILE A 27 -2.26 -7.04 -11.07
CA ILE A 27 -2.19 -5.77 -10.35
C ILE A 27 -3.55 -5.52 -9.70
N PHE A 28 -3.53 -5.20 -8.41
CA PHE A 28 -4.69 -4.79 -7.64
C PHE A 28 -4.77 -3.27 -7.52
N ASP A 29 -3.65 -2.63 -7.17
CA ASP A 29 -3.59 -1.18 -6.99
C ASP A 29 -2.21 -0.64 -7.42
N ASP A 30 -2.20 0.63 -7.77
CA ASP A 30 -1.04 1.41 -8.18
C ASP A 30 -1.03 2.74 -7.41
N ILE A 31 -0.13 2.84 -6.44
CA ILE A 31 -0.15 3.88 -5.42
C ILE A 31 1.07 4.77 -5.57
N LEU A 32 0.85 6.06 -5.82
CA LEU A 32 1.91 7.07 -5.79
C LEU A 32 2.15 7.54 -4.35
N ILE A 33 3.43 7.67 -3.97
CA ILE A 33 3.84 8.18 -2.65
C ILE A 33 4.37 9.59 -2.82
N ASP A 34 3.47 10.56 -2.71
CA ASP A 34 3.79 11.99 -2.78
C ASP A 34 4.22 12.56 -1.43
N LEU A 35 5.17 11.87 -0.77
CA LEU A 35 5.78 12.33 0.47
C LEU A 35 7.23 12.78 0.21
N PRO A 36 7.63 13.97 0.66
CA PRO A 36 8.99 14.45 0.50
C PRO A 36 9.98 13.59 1.30
N ARG A 37 11.23 13.51 0.83
CA ARG A 37 12.31 12.83 1.55
C ARG A 37 12.91 13.80 2.60
N PRO A 38 13.41 13.31 3.75
CA PRO A 38 13.49 11.91 4.18
C PRO A 38 12.20 11.42 4.86
N ARG A 39 11.69 10.25 4.44
CA ARG A 39 10.51 9.61 5.04
C ARG A 39 10.95 8.76 6.23
N ARG A 40 10.71 9.27 7.44
CA ARG A 40 11.04 8.56 8.69
C ARG A 40 9.78 7.95 9.29
N GLN A 41 9.92 6.81 9.97
CA GLN A 41 8.81 6.17 10.68
C GLN A 41 8.12 7.11 11.69
N SER A 42 8.87 8.03 12.28
CA SER A 42 8.35 9.01 13.24
C SER A 42 7.54 10.14 12.59
N ASP A 43 7.51 10.23 11.26
CA ASP A 43 6.75 11.27 10.55
C ASP A 43 5.26 10.91 10.54
N PRO A 44 4.37 11.76 11.08
CA PRO A 44 2.93 11.51 11.06
C PRO A 44 2.38 11.29 9.65
N ASN A 45 2.91 11.96 8.63
CA ASN A 45 2.43 11.80 7.25
C ASN A 45 2.76 10.40 6.71
N VAL A 46 3.90 9.83 7.11
CA VAL A 46 4.26 8.44 6.77
C VAL A 46 3.29 7.47 7.44
N ALA A 47 2.95 7.70 8.71
CA ALA A 47 1.97 6.88 9.42
C ALA A 47 0.57 6.97 8.80
N THR A 48 0.12 8.16 8.38
CA THR A 48 -1.15 8.34 7.67
C THR A 48 -1.14 7.60 6.34
N GLN A 49 -0.10 7.77 5.53
CA GLN A 49 0.01 7.09 4.23
C GLN A 49 0.04 5.56 4.40
N GLN A 50 0.74 5.06 5.41
CA GLN A 50 0.76 3.63 5.72
C GLN A 50 -0.63 3.12 6.10
N ALA A 51 -1.36 3.83 6.96
CA ALA A 51 -2.70 3.46 7.37
C ALA A 51 -3.67 3.41 6.17
N GLU A 52 -3.58 4.37 5.25
CA GLU A 52 -4.37 4.36 4.01
C GLU A 52 -4.08 3.14 3.15
N ILE A 53 -2.81 2.78 2.97
CA ILE A 53 -2.43 1.61 2.17
C ILE A 53 -2.93 0.32 2.84
N LEU A 54 -2.78 0.20 4.16
CA LEU A 54 -3.30 -0.96 4.91
C LEU A 54 -4.80 -1.12 4.74
N ALA A 55 -5.58 -0.04 4.82
CA ALA A 55 -7.02 -0.09 4.59
C ALA A 55 -7.37 -0.58 3.17
N ARG A 56 -6.60 -0.21 2.15
CA ARG A 56 -6.80 -0.71 0.78
C ARG A 56 -6.46 -2.20 0.65
N LEU A 57 -5.41 -2.65 1.33
CA LEU A 57 -5.05 -4.08 1.36
C LEU A 57 -6.11 -4.90 2.08
N GLU A 58 -6.67 -4.42 3.19
CA GLU A 58 -7.77 -5.08 3.88
C GLU A 58 -8.98 -5.25 2.96
N ALA A 59 -9.35 -4.20 2.21
CA ALA A 59 -10.42 -4.25 1.22
C ALA A 59 -10.18 -5.27 0.08
N MET A 60 -8.92 -5.52 -0.28
CA MET A 60 -8.55 -6.58 -1.25
C MET A 60 -8.85 -7.98 -0.70
N THR A 61 -8.63 -8.19 0.59
CA THR A 61 -8.78 -9.49 1.26
C THR A 61 -10.15 -9.76 1.83
N ASP A 62 -11.07 -8.78 1.88
CA ASP A 62 -12.42 -9.00 2.42
C ASP A 62 -13.36 -9.66 1.39
N PRO A 63 -13.72 -10.95 1.54
CA PRO A 63 -14.68 -11.60 0.66
C PRO A 63 -16.12 -11.06 0.82
N ARG A 64 -16.46 -10.39 1.94
CA ARG A 64 -17.78 -9.77 2.15
C ARG A 64 -17.95 -8.47 1.38
N ALA A 65 -16.88 -7.69 1.18
CA ALA A 65 -16.91 -6.48 0.36
C ALA A 65 -17.34 -6.79 -1.09
N ALA A 66 -16.96 -7.96 -1.63
CA ALA A 66 -17.34 -8.42 -2.96
C ALA A 66 -18.81 -8.91 -3.07
N ALA A 67 -19.43 -9.32 -1.96
CA ALA A 67 -20.76 -9.94 -1.95
C ALA A 67 -21.93 -8.94 -1.87
N THR A 68 -21.67 -7.65 -1.64
CA THR A 68 -22.72 -6.62 -1.48
C THR A 68 -22.97 -5.81 -2.76
N ALA A 69 -22.30 -6.16 -3.87
CA ALA A 69 -22.42 -5.51 -5.17
C ALA A 69 -23.18 -6.36 -6.22
N GLY A 70 -23.97 -7.33 -5.77
CA GLY A 70 -24.78 -8.23 -6.61
C GLY A 70 -26.27 -8.06 -6.40
#